data_AF-A0A432YAW8-F1
#
_entry.id   AF-A0A432YAW8-F1
#
_cell.length_a   1.000
_cell.length_b   1.000
_cell.length_c   1.000
_cell.angle_alpha   90.00
_cell.angle_beta   90.00
_cell.angle_gamma   90.00
#
_symmetry.space_group_name_H-M   'P 1'
#
loop_
_entity.id
_entity.type
_entity.pdbx_description
1 polymer ?
#
loop_
_entity_poly.entity_id
_entity_poly.type
_entity_poly.pdbx_seq_one_letter_code
_entity_poly.pdbx_strand_id
1 'polypeptide(L)'
;MQRASIRLGFLLTALSGLLLSACSPSTSSSVTHDNPIAQLDLVQLPNAEWRLSRAVIEVSFCRDRTNEALLASSSELNGWRLTGDVSAFPPYREEGIDALNEVLGEQPFILYQIDGSVSASRYRLAMPASKSAGAVAEQVFPAVAILAASERVCLSAVDEGATY
;
A
#
# COMPACT_ATOMS: atom_id res chain seq x y z
N MET A 1 -22.56 13.03 -62.64
CA MET A 1 -22.30 11.92 -61.69
C MET A 1 -21.39 12.39 -60.56
N GLN A 2 -21.81 13.38 -59.74
CA GLN A 2 -20.90 14.04 -58.78
C GLN A 2 -21.50 14.27 -57.38
N ARG A 3 -22.81 14.01 -57.19
CA ARG A 3 -23.49 14.17 -55.89
C ARG A 3 -23.45 12.92 -55.01
N ALA A 4 -23.19 11.74 -55.59
CA ALA A 4 -23.20 10.47 -54.84
C ALA A 4 -21.92 10.26 -54.00
N SER A 5 -20.77 10.72 -54.49
CA SER A 5 -19.47 10.49 -53.84
C SER A 5 -19.29 11.28 -52.53
N ILE A 6 -19.99 12.40 -52.36
CA ILE A 6 -19.89 13.25 -51.17
C ILE A 6 -20.65 12.64 -49.98
N ARG A 7 -21.74 11.90 -50.23
CA ARG A 7 -22.52 11.24 -49.16
C ARG A 7 -21.84 9.98 -48.62
N LEU A 8 -21.03 9.31 -49.43
CA LEU A 8 -20.31 8.10 -49.02
C LEU A 8 -19.13 8.42 -48.09
N GLY A 9 -18.41 9.52 -48.35
CA GLY A 9 -17.30 9.97 -47.50
C GLY A 9 -17.73 10.36 -46.08
N PHE A 10 -18.91 10.96 -45.94
CA PHE A 10 -19.44 11.39 -44.64
C PHE A 10 -19.94 10.22 -43.78
N LEU A 11 -20.36 9.12 -44.40
CA LEU A 11 -20.80 7.91 -43.69
C LEU A 11 -19.62 7.10 -43.14
N LEU A 12 -18.49 7.06 -43.87
CA LEU A 12 -17.29 6.37 -43.43
C LEU A 12 -16.57 7.11 -42.28
N THR A 13 -16.61 8.44 -42.25
CA THR A 13 -16.04 9.20 -41.11
C THR A 13 -16.90 9.11 -39.86
N ALA A 14 -18.22 9.01 -39.99
CA ALA A 14 -19.13 8.83 -38.85
C ALA A 14 -18.98 7.45 -38.20
N LEU A 15 -18.75 6.39 -38.98
CA LEU A 15 -18.61 5.02 -38.46
C LEU A 15 -17.29 4.80 -37.69
N SER A 16 -16.21 5.49 -38.10
CA SER A 16 -14.92 5.42 -37.41
C SER A 16 -14.93 6.11 -36.03
N GLY A 17 -15.80 7.11 -35.82
CA GLY A 17 -15.93 7.81 -34.53
C GLY A 17 -16.58 6.96 -33.43
N LEU A 18 -17.47 6.02 -33.80
CA LEU A 18 -18.16 5.12 -32.86
C LEU A 18 -17.28 3.97 -32.36
N LEU A 19 -16.18 3.67 -33.06
CA LEU A 19 -15.22 2.63 -32.64
C LEU A 19 -14.17 3.15 -31.65
N LEU A 20 -14.05 4.47 -31.47
CA LEU A 20 -13.10 5.10 -30.55
C LEU A 20 -13.67 5.36 -29.16
N SER A 21 -14.99 5.25 -28.95
CA SER A 21 -15.61 5.41 -27.62
C SER A 21 -15.54 4.15 -26.74
N ALA A 22 -15.05 3.03 -27.27
CA ALA A 22 -14.80 1.81 -26.49
C ALA A 22 -13.48 1.84 -25.71
N CYS A 23 -12.60 2.81 -25.99
CA CYS A 23 -11.47 3.13 -25.12
C CYS A 23 -11.95 4.06 -24.00
N SER A 24 -12.85 3.57 -23.16
CA SER A 24 -12.89 4.11 -21.80
C SER A 24 -11.56 3.70 -21.17
N PRO A 25 -10.72 4.64 -20.68
CA PRO A 25 -9.60 4.23 -19.87
C PRO A 25 -10.19 3.36 -18.77
N SER A 26 -9.82 2.08 -18.77
CA SER A 26 -10.02 1.25 -17.60
C SER A 26 -9.47 2.11 -16.48
N THR A 27 -10.34 2.44 -15.54
CA THR A 27 -9.97 3.17 -14.33
C THR A 27 -9.03 2.21 -13.63
N SER A 28 -7.78 2.18 -14.08
CA SER A 28 -6.69 1.46 -13.46
C SER A 28 -6.72 2.02 -12.06
N SER A 29 -7.17 1.18 -11.13
CA SER A 29 -7.49 1.52 -9.75
C SER A 29 -6.57 2.63 -9.33
N SER A 30 -7.06 3.87 -9.39
CA SER A 30 -6.24 5.02 -9.03
C SER A 30 -5.95 4.72 -7.58
N VAL A 31 -4.68 4.41 -7.26
CA VAL A 31 -4.26 4.13 -5.90
C VAL A 31 -4.91 5.21 -5.05
N THR A 32 -5.85 4.75 -4.24
CA THR A 32 -6.95 5.57 -3.77
C THR A 32 -6.35 6.78 -3.08
N HIS A 33 -6.88 7.97 -3.36
CA HIS A 33 -6.60 9.14 -2.53
C HIS A 33 -6.97 8.89 -1.05
N ASP A 34 -7.53 7.74 -0.71
CA ASP A 34 -7.86 7.29 0.65
C ASP A 34 -6.88 6.26 1.24
N ASN A 35 -5.82 5.83 0.54
CA ASN A 35 -4.80 4.95 1.13
C ASN A 35 -3.73 5.79 1.86
N PRO A 36 -3.73 5.84 3.21
CA PRO A 36 -2.81 6.68 3.97
C PRO A 36 -1.34 6.25 3.81
N ILE A 37 -1.07 5.00 3.43
CA ILE A 37 0.28 4.51 3.15
C ILE A 37 0.79 5.11 1.83
N ALA A 38 -0.03 5.08 0.77
CA ALA A 38 0.33 5.69 -0.50
C ALA A 38 0.51 7.22 -0.36
N GLN A 39 -0.32 7.88 0.45
CA GLN A 39 -0.13 9.30 0.78
C GLN A 39 1.18 9.55 1.53
N LEU A 40 1.46 8.77 2.59
CA LEU A 40 2.73 8.82 3.33
C LEU A 40 3.92 8.69 2.38
N ASP A 41 3.82 7.82 1.38
CA ASP A 41 4.88 7.50 0.44
C ASP A 41 5.12 8.56 -0.63
N LEU A 42 4.06 9.15 -1.19
CA LEU A 42 4.14 10.30 -2.11
C LEU A 42 4.77 11.53 -1.45
N VAL A 43 4.76 11.57 -0.12
CA VAL A 43 5.16 12.70 0.71
C VAL A 43 6.59 12.51 1.27
N GLN A 44 7.31 11.43 0.97
CA GLN A 44 8.69 11.16 1.48
C GLN A 44 9.83 12.03 0.91
N LEU A 45 9.52 13.06 0.14
CA LEU A 45 10.43 14.22 0.05
C LEU A 45 10.58 14.83 1.46
N PRO A 46 11.65 15.57 1.80
CA PRO A 46 11.81 16.16 3.13
C PRO A 46 10.69 17.17 3.41
N ASN A 47 9.58 16.69 3.94
CA ASN A 47 8.45 17.48 4.36
C ASN A 47 7.87 16.89 5.66
N ALA A 48 7.10 17.72 6.34
CA ALA A 48 6.91 17.61 7.77
C ALA A 48 5.63 16.86 8.16
N GLU A 49 4.93 16.17 7.26
CA GLU A 49 3.54 15.73 7.51
C GLU A 49 3.41 14.39 8.22
N TRP A 50 4.42 13.53 8.13
CA TRP A 50 4.44 12.24 8.81
C TRP A 50 5.71 12.08 9.65
N ARG A 51 5.62 11.26 10.69
CA ARG A 51 6.74 10.84 11.53
C ARG A 51 6.78 9.33 11.54
N LEU A 52 7.95 8.79 11.23
CA LEU A 52 8.25 7.37 11.30
C LEU A 52 9.01 7.05 12.58
N SER A 53 8.70 5.90 13.20
CA SER A 53 9.55 5.35 14.25
C SER A 53 10.93 5.01 13.69
N ARG A 54 11.96 5.14 14.54
CA ARG A 54 13.29 4.59 14.24
C ARG A 54 13.31 3.07 14.41
N ALA A 55 12.62 2.60 15.44
CA ALA A 55 12.46 1.18 15.73
C ALA A 55 11.70 0.48 14.60
N VAL A 56 12.13 -0.74 14.29
CA VAL A 56 11.46 -1.66 13.39
C VAL A 56 10.71 -2.68 14.24
N ILE A 57 9.50 -3.02 13.81
CA ILE A 57 8.68 -4.07 14.42
C ILE A 57 8.64 -5.22 13.42
N GLU A 58 9.14 -6.38 13.82
CA GLU A 58 8.95 -7.62 13.08
C GLU A 58 7.65 -8.30 13.54
N VAL A 59 6.84 -8.74 12.58
CA VAL A 59 5.54 -9.39 12.82
C VAL A 59 5.46 -10.66 12.00
N SER A 60 5.09 -11.76 12.64
CA SER A 60 4.80 -13.05 12.00
C SER A 60 3.43 -13.56 12.43
N PHE A 61 2.59 -13.88 11.45
CA PHE A 61 1.29 -14.51 11.68
C PHE A 61 1.43 -16.02 11.85
N CYS A 62 0.56 -16.60 12.69
CA CYS A 62 0.55 -18.02 13.03
C CYS A 62 0.06 -18.90 11.89
N ARG A 63 0.96 -19.63 11.19
CA ARG A 63 0.60 -20.59 10.12
C ARG A 63 -0.50 -20.06 9.18
N ASP A 64 -0.41 -18.77 8.87
CA ASP A 64 -1.43 -18.02 8.15
C ASP A 64 -0.86 -17.63 6.78
N ARG A 65 -1.67 -17.74 5.73
CA ARG A 65 -1.35 -17.22 4.40
C ARG A 65 -1.12 -15.71 4.41
N THR A 66 -1.47 -15.01 5.49
CA THR A 66 -1.21 -13.58 5.71
C THR A 66 0.27 -13.24 5.54
N ASN A 67 1.22 -14.07 5.99
CA ASN A 67 2.65 -13.80 5.76
C ASN A 67 3.00 -13.86 4.26
N GLU A 68 2.45 -14.83 3.54
CA GLU A 68 2.62 -14.93 2.08
C GLU A 68 1.93 -13.77 1.35
N ALA A 69 0.75 -13.36 1.81
CA ALA A 69 -0.03 -12.24 1.26
C ALA A 69 0.72 -10.91 1.38
N LEU A 70 1.43 -10.74 2.50
CA LEU A 70 2.20 -9.54 2.80
C LEU A 70 3.63 -9.60 2.25
N LEU A 71 4.01 -10.65 1.52
CA LEU A 71 5.33 -10.77 0.91
C LEU A 71 5.59 -9.60 -0.05
N ALA A 72 6.70 -8.91 0.19
CA ALA A 72 7.16 -7.82 -0.66
C ALA A 72 8.61 -7.46 -0.31
N SER A 73 9.48 -7.40 -1.30
CA SER A 73 10.81 -6.83 -1.13
C SER A 73 10.75 -5.30 -0.99
N SER A 74 11.80 -4.72 -0.41
CA SER A 74 11.92 -3.26 -0.31
C SER A 74 11.84 -2.57 -1.67
N SER A 75 12.43 -3.16 -2.73
CA SER A 75 12.34 -2.63 -4.09
C SER A 75 10.94 -2.65 -4.67
N GLU A 76 10.18 -3.73 -4.44
CA GLU A 76 8.80 -3.84 -4.94
C GLU A 76 7.88 -2.87 -4.22
N LEU A 77 8.03 -2.75 -2.90
CA LEU A 77 7.31 -1.74 -2.12
C LEU A 77 7.63 -0.33 -2.61
N ASN A 78 8.91 0.00 -2.84
CA ASN A 78 9.30 1.31 -3.36
C ASN A 78 8.79 1.56 -4.78
N GLY A 79 8.80 0.53 -5.64
CA GLY A 79 8.22 0.61 -6.99
C GLY A 79 6.73 0.92 -6.92
N TRP A 80 5.97 0.12 -6.17
CA TRP A 80 4.54 0.33 -5.94
C TRP A 80 4.22 1.72 -5.39
N ARG A 81 5.04 2.23 -4.46
CA ARG A 81 4.86 3.57 -3.88
C ARG A 81 5.01 4.69 -4.89
N LEU A 82 5.93 4.54 -5.84
CA LEU A 82 6.22 5.55 -6.85
C LEU A 82 5.25 5.49 -8.02
N THR A 83 4.80 4.29 -8.41
CA THR A 83 4.03 4.08 -9.64
C THR A 83 2.58 3.65 -9.41
N GLY A 84 2.27 3.19 -8.21
CA GLY A 84 1.01 2.53 -7.88
C GLY A 84 0.89 1.10 -8.43
N ASP A 85 1.93 0.56 -9.06
CA ASP A 85 1.88 -0.76 -9.69
C ASP A 85 1.91 -1.88 -8.64
N VAL A 86 0.85 -2.68 -8.62
CA VAL A 86 0.67 -3.81 -7.70
C VAL A 86 1.08 -5.16 -8.31
N SER A 87 1.53 -5.18 -9.57
CA SER A 87 1.83 -6.41 -10.32
C SER A 87 2.95 -7.25 -9.71
N ALA A 88 3.81 -6.64 -8.89
CA ALA A 88 4.89 -7.30 -8.19
C ALA A 88 4.45 -8.01 -6.89
N PHE A 89 3.21 -7.81 -6.45
CA PHE A 89 2.73 -8.37 -5.20
C PHE A 89 1.94 -9.67 -5.39
N PRO A 90 1.82 -10.49 -4.33
CA PRO A 90 0.89 -11.61 -4.30
C PRO A 90 -0.53 -11.16 -4.69
N PRO A 91 -1.27 -11.95 -5.50
CA PRO A 91 -2.60 -11.56 -6.00
C PRO A 91 -3.65 -11.39 -4.88
N TYR A 92 -3.36 -11.87 -3.68
CA TYR A 92 -4.21 -11.82 -2.49
C TYR A 92 -3.63 -10.89 -1.40
N ARG A 93 -2.79 -9.92 -1.77
CA ARG A 93 -2.17 -8.97 -0.84
C ARG A 93 -3.19 -8.21 0.02
N GLU A 94 -4.33 -7.84 -0.56
CA GLU A 94 -5.38 -7.12 0.18
C GLU A 94 -5.87 -7.91 1.38
N GLU A 95 -6.02 -9.23 1.27
CA GLU A 95 -6.43 -10.08 2.39
C GLU A 95 -5.41 -10.03 3.55
N GLY A 96 -4.12 -9.94 3.23
CA GLY A 96 -3.07 -9.79 4.23
C GLY A 96 -3.08 -8.42 4.89
N ILE A 97 -3.35 -7.36 4.13
CA ILE A 97 -3.49 -6.00 4.64
C ILE A 97 -4.71 -5.91 5.56
N ASP A 98 -5.83 -6.52 5.17
CA ASP A 98 -7.06 -6.57 5.96
C ASP A 98 -6.85 -7.35 7.27
N ALA A 99 -6.16 -8.49 7.22
CA ALA A 99 -5.78 -9.24 8.41
C ALA A 99 -4.91 -8.41 9.37
N LEU A 100 -3.96 -7.65 8.83
CA LEU A 100 -3.12 -6.76 9.64
C LEU A 100 -3.93 -5.63 10.27
N ASN A 101 -4.84 -5.02 9.51
CA ASN A 101 -5.71 -3.95 10.00
C ASN A 101 -6.71 -4.46 11.05
N GLU A 102 -7.22 -5.67 10.90
CA GLU A 102 -8.10 -6.31 11.89
C GLU A 102 -7.38 -6.49 13.24
N VAL A 103 -6.10 -6.88 13.22
CA VAL A 103 -5.29 -7.01 14.44
C VAL A 103 -5.04 -5.67 15.11
N LEU A 104 -4.73 -4.63 14.33
CA LEU A 104 -4.41 -3.32 14.88
C LEU A 104 -5.67 -2.58 15.38
N GLY A 105 -6.77 -2.66 14.63
CA GLY A 105 -7.97 -1.87 14.85
C GLY A 105 -7.75 -0.37 14.63
N GLU A 106 -8.53 0.46 15.32
CA GLU A 106 -8.46 1.92 15.20
C GLU A 106 -7.34 2.51 16.06
N GLN A 107 -6.10 2.37 15.60
CA GLN A 107 -4.94 2.96 16.27
C GLN A 107 -4.60 4.36 15.74
N PRO A 108 -3.95 5.22 16.55
CA PRO A 108 -3.48 6.53 16.10
C PRO A 108 -2.25 6.46 15.17
N PHE A 109 -1.74 5.25 14.89
CA PHE A 109 -0.61 4.96 14.02
C PHE A 109 -0.99 3.93 12.96
N ILE A 110 -0.20 3.88 11.88
CA ILE A 110 -0.27 2.83 10.85
C ILE A 110 1.05 2.07 10.78
N LEU A 111 1.01 0.81 10.33
CA LEU A 111 2.20 0.02 10.07
C LEU A 111 2.72 0.27 8.65
N TYR A 112 3.90 0.85 8.57
CA TYR A 112 4.63 1.12 7.34
C TYR A 112 5.57 -0.03 7.01
N GLN A 113 5.20 -0.87 6.05
CA GLN A 113 6.00 -2.04 5.68
C GLN A 113 7.34 -1.64 5.05
N ILE A 114 8.44 -2.18 5.56
CA ILE A 114 9.79 -1.96 5.02
C ILE A 114 10.14 -3.07 4.02
N ASP A 115 9.80 -4.31 4.39
CA ASP A 115 9.88 -5.52 3.59
C ASP A 115 9.06 -6.65 4.25
N GLY A 116 8.93 -7.75 3.54
CA GLY A 116 8.23 -8.94 3.98
C GLY A 116 8.74 -10.20 3.32
N SER A 117 8.79 -11.27 4.11
CA SER A 117 9.12 -12.62 3.69
C SER A 117 7.97 -13.57 4.02
N VAL A 118 8.09 -14.82 3.56
CA VAL A 118 7.13 -15.89 3.91
C VAL A 118 7.07 -16.17 5.42
N SER A 119 8.08 -15.77 6.19
CA SER A 119 8.15 -16.03 7.63
C SER A 119 7.67 -14.86 8.47
N ALA A 120 8.04 -13.65 8.10
CA ALA A 120 7.72 -12.44 8.84
C ALA A 120 7.81 -11.20 7.95
N SER A 121 7.09 -10.16 8.33
CA SER A 121 7.16 -8.84 7.73
C SER A 121 7.67 -7.81 8.73
N ARG A 122 8.38 -6.80 8.24
CA ARG A 122 9.01 -5.76 9.05
C ARG A 122 8.38 -4.41 8.79
N TYR A 123 8.11 -3.67 9.85
CA TYR A 123 7.34 -2.43 9.80
C TYR A 123 8.00 -1.32 10.62
N ARG A 124 7.79 -0.07 10.21
CA ARG A 124 7.90 1.10 11.10
C ARG A 124 6.51 1.57 11.47
N LEU A 125 6.39 2.25 12.61
CA LEU A 125 5.18 3.00 12.89
C LEU A 125 5.21 4.31 12.14
N ALA A 126 4.09 4.67 11.50
CA ALA A 126 3.89 6.00 10.94
C ALA A 126 2.71 6.69 11.63
N MET A 127 2.90 7.97 11.92
CA MET A 127 1.84 8.84 12.48
C MET A 127 1.88 10.20 11.80
N PRO A 128 0.73 10.88 11.64
CA PRO A 128 0.72 12.26 11.21
C PRO A 128 1.54 13.13 12.16
N ALA A 129 2.32 14.07 11.64
CA ALA A 129 3.14 14.98 12.43
C ALA A 129 2.32 15.83 13.41
N SER A 130 1.11 16.23 12.99
CA SER A 130 0.14 16.95 13.82
C SER A 130 -0.33 16.15 15.04
N LYS A 131 -0.38 14.82 14.93
CA LYS A 131 -0.78 13.90 16.00
C LYS A 131 0.39 13.31 16.77
N SER A 132 1.60 13.38 16.22
CA SER A 132 2.73 12.67 16.78
C SER A 132 3.54 13.50 17.76
N ALA A 133 3.60 14.84 17.71
CA ALA A 133 4.35 15.68 18.69
C ALA A 133 5.72 15.13 19.20
N GLY A 134 6.40 14.28 18.42
CA GLY A 134 7.59 13.52 18.83
C GLY A 134 7.37 12.12 19.44
N ALA A 135 6.15 11.78 19.85
CA ALA A 135 5.71 10.55 20.52
C ALA A 135 5.52 9.31 19.63
N VAL A 136 5.90 9.32 18.34
CA VAL A 136 5.79 8.11 17.50
C VAL A 136 6.61 6.93 18.06
N ALA A 137 7.74 7.25 18.72
CA ALA A 137 8.56 6.25 19.40
C ALA A 137 7.86 5.64 20.62
N GLU A 138 7.01 6.41 21.31
CA GLU A 138 6.25 5.96 22.49
C GLU A 138 5.16 4.96 22.11
N GLN A 139 4.72 4.95 20.85
CA GLN A 139 3.72 4.01 20.34
C GLN A 139 4.30 2.64 19.96
N VAL A 140 5.64 2.48 19.91
CA VAL A 140 6.28 1.22 19.50
C VAL A 140 5.90 0.06 20.42
N PHE A 141 6.05 0.24 21.74
CA PHE A 141 5.71 -0.83 22.69
C PHE A 141 4.20 -1.10 22.78
N PRO A 142 3.31 -0.08 22.81
CA PRO A 142 1.87 -0.30 22.65
C PRO A 142 1.52 -1.10 21.39
N ALA A 143 2.12 -0.77 20.25
CA ALA A 143 1.87 -1.49 18.99
C ALA A 143 2.29 -2.97 19.10
N VAL A 144 3.47 -3.25 19.64
CA VAL A 144 3.93 -4.64 19.88
C VAL A 144 3.00 -5.36 20.85
N ALA A 145 2.53 -4.71 21.91
CA ALA A 145 1.61 -5.32 22.86
C ALA A 145 0.25 -5.66 22.22
N ILE A 146 -0.28 -4.79 21.37
CA ILE A 146 -1.51 -5.05 20.59
C ILE A 146 -1.32 -6.24 19.66
N LEU A 147 -0.22 -6.25 18.90
CA LEU A 147 0.12 -7.35 18.00
C LEU A 147 0.26 -8.68 18.78
N ALA A 148 1.01 -8.69 19.88
CA ALA A 148 1.23 -9.86 20.73
C ALA A 148 -0.05 -10.39 21.38
N ALA A 149 -1.04 -9.53 21.62
CA ALA A 149 -2.32 -9.92 22.22
C ALA A 149 -3.25 -10.66 21.24
N SER A 150 -2.98 -10.57 19.93
CA SER A 150 -3.78 -11.25 18.92
C SER A 150 -3.41 -12.73 18.80
N GLU A 151 -4.41 -13.61 18.84
CA GLU A 151 -4.24 -15.05 18.59
C GLU A 151 -3.75 -15.36 17.16
N ARG A 152 -3.86 -14.39 16.24
CA ARG A 152 -3.38 -14.52 14.85
C ARG A 152 -1.88 -14.29 14.72
N VAL A 153 -1.25 -13.61 15.68
CA VAL A 153 0.16 -13.23 15.64
C VAL A 153 0.96 -14.15 16.54
N CYS A 154 1.95 -14.83 15.96
CA CYS A 154 2.82 -15.76 16.69
C CYS A 154 4.12 -15.09 17.15
N LEU A 155 4.53 -14.03 16.47
CA LEU A 155 5.69 -13.24 16.83
C LEU A 155 5.39 -11.77 16.57
N SER A 156 5.67 -10.94 17.57
CA SER A 156 5.82 -9.50 17.41
C SER A 156 6.98 -9.04 18.28
N ALA A 157 8.00 -8.46 17.66
CA ALA A 157 9.20 -8.05 18.36
C ALA A 157 9.71 -6.72 17.81
N VAL A 158 10.35 -5.95 18.68
CA VAL A 158 11.13 -4.79 18.23
C VAL A 158 12.46 -5.31 17.72
N ASP A 159 12.72 -5.12 16.43
CA ASP A 159 14.04 -5.24 15.83
C ASP A 159 14.76 -3.91 16.04
N GLU A 160 15.47 -3.81 17.16
CA GLU A 160 16.49 -2.79 17.39
C GLU A 160 17.69 -3.12 16.50
N GLY A 161 17.51 -2.93 15.19
CA GLY A 161 18.48 -3.38 14.18
C GLY A 161 19.91 -3.10 14.60
N ALA A 162 20.74 -4.14 14.51
CA ALA A 162 22.18 -4.08 14.69
C ALA A 162 22.74 -2.84 13.97
N THR A 163 23.43 -2.00 14.75
CA THR A 163 24.20 -0.86 14.25
C THR A 163 25.11 -1.32 13.11
N TYR A 164 24.88 -0.81 11.89
CA TYR A 164 25.90 -0.73 10.86
C TYR A 164 26.47 0.68 10.84
#